data_AF-A0A7K0NAF4-F1
#
_entry.id   AF-A0A7K0NAF4-F1
#
_cell.length_a   1.000
_cell.length_b   1.000
_cell.length_c   1.000
_cell.angle_alpha   90.00
_cell.angle_beta   90.00
_cell.angle_gamma   90.00
#
_symmetry.space_group_name_H-M   'P 1'
#
loop_
_entity.id
_entity.type
_entity.pdbx_description
1 polymer ?
#
loop_
_entity_poly.entity_id
_entity_poly.type
_entity_poly.pdbx_seq_one_letter_code
_entity_poly.pdbx_strand_id
1 'polypeptide(L)' 'MTFIFVLLAVVIIALIGILATGRLGELPEPVRDARPDKKFGNPAFDVVARGYRMDEVDQVIEELQAQVAKLSNR' A
#
# COMPACT_ATOMS: atom_id res chain seq x y z
N MET A 1 32.24 35.46 -15.52
CA MET A 1 30.79 35.77 -15.61
C MET A 1 29.97 34.57 -16.05
N THR A 2 30.27 33.93 -17.19
CA THR A 2 29.55 32.73 -17.68
C THR A 2 29.49 31.57 -16.68
N PHE A 3 30.59 31.29 -15.96
CA PHE A 3 30.64 30.22 -14.97
C PHE A 3 29.63 30.40 -13.82
N ILE A 4 29.36 31.64 -13.39
CA ILE A 4 28.40 31.92 -12.31
C ILE A 4 26.98 31.60 -12.80
N PHE A 5 26.66 31.95 -14.04
CA PHE A 5 25.36 31.63 -14.64
C PHE A 5 25.15 30.12 -14.82
N VAL A 6 26.20 29.39 -15.22
CA VAL A 6 26.13 27.93 -15.34
C VAL A 6 25.92 27.28 -13.98
N LEU A 7 26.65 27.71 -12.95
CA LEU A 7 26.52 27.18 -11.59
C LEU A 7 25.13 27.47 -11.01
N LEU A 8 24.61 28.67 -11.24
CA LEU A 8 23.26 29.07 -10.84
C LEU A 8 22.17 28.25 -11.56
N ALA A 9 22.34 27.98 -12.85
CA ALA A 9 21.43 27.12 -13.61
C ALA A 9 21.41 25.68 -13.06
N VAL A 10 22.59 25.12 -12.75
CA VAL A 10 22.69 23.77 -12.16
C VAL A 10 22.00 23.71 -10.79
N VAL A 11 22.19 24.73 -9.94
CA VAL A 11 21.52 24.80 -8.63
C VAL A 11 20.00 24.85 -8.80
N ILE A 12 19.49 25.68 -9.72
CA ILE A 12 18.05 25.79 -9.99
C ILE A 12 17.48 24.45 -10.47
N ILE A 13 18.16 23.78 -11.42
CA ILE A 13 17.72 22.48 -11.94
C ILE A 13 17.68 21.43 -10.83
N ALA A 14 18.71 21.39 -9.96
CA ALA A 14 18.74 20.48 -8.82
C ALA A 14 17.60 20.75 -7.84
N LEU A 15 17.30 22.03 -7.57
CA LEU A 15 16.21 22.45 -6.67
C LEU A 15 14.84 22.03 -7.21
N ILE A 16 14.60 22.26 -8.50
CA ILE A 16 13.37 21.82 -9.20
C ILE A 16 13.25 20.30 -9.16
N GLY A 17 14.34 19.56 -9.39
CA GLY A 17 14.34 18.10 -9.33
C GLY A 17 13.97 17.55 -7.95
N ILE A 18 14.48 18.16 -6.88
CA ILE A 18 14.16 17.76 -5.50
C ILE A 18 12.68 18.01 -5.18
N LEU A 19 12.14 19.17 -5.60
CA LEU A 19 10.73 19.51 -5.43
C LEU A 19 9.83 18.58 -6.26
N ALA A 20 10.16 18.35 -7.53
CA ALA A 20 9.34 17.54 -8.44
C ALA A 20 9.31 16.04 -8.07
N THR A 21 10.39 15.52 -7.48
CA THR A 21 10.44 14.12 -7.01
C THR A 21 9.79 13.93 -5.65
N GLY A 22 9.33 15.01 -5.00
CA GLY A 22 8.67 14.96 -3.71
C GLY A 22 9.55 14.42 -2.58
N ARG A 23 10.88 14.53 -2.73
CA ARG A 23 11.87 14.13 -1.72
C ARG A 23 11.77 14.92 -0.40
N LEU A 24 11.03 16.02 -0.40
CA LEU A 24 10.69 16.79 0.79
C LEU A 24 9.52 16.21 1.61
N GLY A 25 8.94 15.07 1.19
CA GLY A 25 7.83 14.43 1.90
C GLY A 25 6.46 14.96 1.51
N GLU A 26 6.35 15.70 0.40
CA GLU A 26 5.10 16.27 -0.11
C GLU A 26 4.27 15.30 -0.95
N LEU A 27 4.80 14.10 -1.23
CA LEU A 27 4.00 13.06 -1.88
C LEU A 27 2.95 12.57 -0.89
N PRO A 28 1.67 12.46 -1.30
CA PRO A 28 0.67 11.78 -0.51
C PRO A 28 1.22 10.42 -0.07
N GLU A 29 1.00 10.07 1.21
CA GLU A 29 1.36 8.72 1.67
C GLU A 29 0.77 7.70 0.69
N PRO A 30 1.58 6.73 0.22
CA PRO A 30 1.06 5.72 -0.68
C PRO A 30 -0.11 5.05 0.02
N VAL A 31 -1.31 5.22 -0.55
CA VAL A 31 -2.52 4.60 -0.03
C VAL A 31 -2.24 3.11 0.01
N ARG A 32 -2.13 2.57 1.22
CA ARG A 32 -1.87 1.15 1.43
C ARG A 32 -3.07 0.40 0.91
N ASP A 33 -2.99 -0.09 -0.33
CA ASP A 33 -4.03 -0.90 -0.95
C ASP A 33 -3.97 -2.33 -0.40
N ALA A 34 -4.09 -2.43 0.92
CA ALA A 34 -4.25 -3.69 1.63
C ALA A 34 -5.73 -4.04 1.80
N ARG A 35 -6.62 -3.39 1.02
CA ARG A 35 -8.02 -3.82 1.01
C ARG A 35 -8.04 -5.22 0.39
N PRO A 36 -8.64 -6.22 1.08
CA PRO A 36 -8.79 -7.53 0.49
C PRO A 36 -9.58 -7.37 -0.81
N ASP A 37 -9.13 -8.05 -1.85
CA ASP A 37 -9.85 -8.08 -3.12
C ASP A 37 -11.28 -8.60 -2.85
N LYS A 38 -12.25 -8.08 -3.59
CA LYS A 38 -13.65 -8.43 -3.41
C LYS A 38 -14.21 -9.06 -4.67
N LYS A 39 -14.65 -10.30 -4.55
CA LYS A 39 -15.41 -10.99 -5.59
C LYS A 39 -16.87 -11.03 -5.18
N PHE A 40 -17.74 -10.43 -6.00
CA PHE A 40 -19.19 -10.32 -5.71
C PHE A 40 -19.51 -9.66 -4.34
N GLY A 41 -18.66 -8.73 -3.89
CA GLY A 41 -18.85 -8.03 -2.62
C GLY A 41 -18.29 -8.74 -1.39
N ASN A 42 -17.84 -10.00 -1.53
CA ASN A 42 -17.22 -10.78 -0.46
C ASN A 42 -15.69 -10.73 -0.55
N PRO A 43 -14.96 -10.79 0.58
CA PRO A 43 -13.50 -10.95 0.56
C PRO A 43 -13.12 -12.17 -0.27
N ALA A 44 -12.17 -12.00 -1.19
CA ALA A 44 -11.65 -13.05 -2.04
C ALA A 44 -10.14 -13.17 -1.82
N PHE A 45 -9.68 -14.41 -1.71
CA PHE A 45 -8.27 -14.75 -1.60
C PHE A 45 -7.78 -15.34 -2.91
N ASP A 46 -6.58 -14.94 -3.33
CA ASP A 46 -5.98 -15.41 -4.57
C ASP A 46 -5.42 -16.84 -4.41
N VAL A 47 -5.56 -17.63 -5.47
CA VAL A 47 -5.03 -19.01 -5.52
C VAL A 47 -3.70 -18.99 -6.24
N VAL A 48 -2.61 -19.28 -5.51
CA VAL A 48 -1.24 -19.33 -6.05
C VAL A 48 -0.66 -20.73 -5.97
N ALA A 49 0.39 -21.01 -6.76
CA ALA A 49 0.97 -22.35 -6.92
C ALA A 49 1.43 -23.05 -5.61
N ARG A 50 1.64 -22.29 -4.53
CA ARG A 50 1.94 -22.80 -3.18
C ARG A 50 1.07 -22.13 -2.10
N GLY A 51 -0.16 -21.77 -2.45
CA GLY A 51 -1.13 -21.20 -1.53
C GLY A 51 -1.75 -22.24 -0.60
N TYR A 52 -2.43 -21.77 0.44
CA TYR A 52 -3.26 -22.62 1.28
C TYR A 52 -4.48 -23.13 0.52
N ARG A 53 -5.02 -24.27 0.96
CA ARG A 53 -6.26 -24.82 0.40
C ARG A 53 -7.44 -23.98 0.90
N MET A 54 -8.34 -23.60 -0.01
CA MET A 54 -9.43 -22.67 0.33
C MET A 54 -10.45 -23.27 1.30
N ASP A 55 -10.67 -24.58 1.28
CA ASP A 55 -11.53 -25.27 2.24
C ASP A 55 -11.02 -25.16 3.68
N GLU A 56 -9.70 -25.25 3.87
CA GLU A 56 -9.07 -25.08 5.18
C GLU A 56 -9.14 -23.61 5.65
N VAL A 57 -8.93 -22.67 4.73
CA VAL A 57 -9.04 -21.23 5.03
C VAL A 57 -10.47 -20.86 5.43
N ASP A 58 -11.47 -21.34 4.70
CA ASP A 58 -12.88 -21.08 4.98
C ASP A 58 -13.28 -21.59 6.37
N GLN A 59 -12.86 -22.82 6.72
CA GLN A 59 -13.13 -23.41 8.04
C GLN A 59 -12.49 -22.58 9.17
N VAL A 60 -11.24 -22.16 9.01
CA VAL A 60 -10.52 -21.37 10.01
C VAL A 60 -11.16 -19.98 10.18
N ILE A 61 -11.58 -19.34 9.09
CA ILE A 61 -12.25 -18.04 9.14
C ILE A 61 -13.60 -18.17 9.86
N GLU A 62 -14.39 -19.20 9.58
CA GLU A 62 -15.66 -19.45 10.26
C GLU A 62 -15.47 -19.62 11.78
N GLU A 63 -14.48 -20.39 12.19
CA GLU A 63 -14.14 -20.57 13.61
C GLU A 63 -13.73 -19.25 14.28
N LEU A 64 -12.86 -18.47 13.62
CA LEU A 64 -12.42 -17.17 14.12
C LEU A 64 -13.59 -16.19 14.24
N GLN A 65 -14.49 -16.14 13.26
CA GLN A 65 -15.68 -15.29 13.31
C GLN A 65 -16.58 -15.66 14.49
N ALA A 66 -16.78 -16.96 14.74
CA ALA A 66 -17.55 -17.43 15.89
C ALA A 66 -16.91 -17.00 17.22
N GLN A 67 -15.57 -17.08 17.33
CA GLN A 67 -14.84 -16.64 18.51
C GLN A 67 -14.91 -15.12 18.73
N VAL A 68 -14.73 -14.33 17.66
CA VAL A 68 -14.83 -12.87 17.72
C VAL A 68 -16.24 -12.44 18.10
N ALA A 69 -17.29 -13.06 17.53
CA ALA A 69 -18.67 -12.79 17.90
C ALA A 69 -18.93 -13.06 19.38
N LYS A 70 -18.39 -14.18 19.91
CA LYS A 70 -18.49 -14.53 21.33
C LYS A 70 -17.80 -13.51 22.24
N LEU A 71 -16.64 -12.99 21.82
CA LEU A 71 -15.85 -12.02 22.58
C LEU A 71 -16.42 -10.60 22.50
N SER A 72 -16.93 -10.20 21.35
CA SER A 72 -17.51 -8.87 21.12
C SER A 72 -18.85 -8.66 21.82
N ASN A 73 -19.56 -9.75 22.14
CA ASN A 73 -20.87 -9.70 22.81
C ASN A 73 -20.75 -9.77 24.35
N ARG A 74 -19.56 -9.49 24.89
CA ARG A 74 -19.22 -9.49 26.32
C ARG A 74 -18.79 -8.10 26.74
#